data_AF-F2RW91-F1
#
_entry.id   AF-F2RW91-F1
#
_cell.length_a   1.000
_cell.length_b   1.000
_cell.length_c   1.000
_cell.angle_alpha   90.00
_cell.angle_beta   90.00
_cell.angle_gamma   90.00
#
_symmetry.space_group_name_H-M   'P 1'
#
loop_
_entity.id
_entity.type
_entity.pdbx_description
1 polymer ?
#
loop_
_entity_poly.entity_id
_entity_poly.type
_entity_poly.pdbx_seq_one_letter_code
_entity_poly.pdbx_strand_id
1 'polypeptide(L)'
;MAVWICATDLRYNIQPATLWRSVTVISQIQGMNANAPILSSWIATVWLAACIRLSTEYRRDTQGSITVLDSTASLLPSKAQFLSGEGDFDSPKLNFVNETVYDWWYFDAVSDDGDSSITVCFFTSSSTAFPFLHLCRCLIINFSHIQVAPPHYPCSAASRNVDLQVCPHVGWANAIPDGNASVDMTIAGSRLRFHGSAYHDKNWSDVPFTSTTKTWYWGRTRIGPYSVVWFYVLTPQHTEHASAYIANKGKIRHAACAGAIVMPILNRNAPSATDTLPIGFRVEFNTPGEHSPLVNITIFNGLIIASAGPSYIRWIGNSTGCVMGDCGLQGFGTLEQFRL
;
A
#
# COMPACT_ATOMS: atom_id res chain seq x y z
N MET A 1 -7.72 10.17 -13.50
CA MET A 1 -8.79 10.16 -12.47
C MET A 1 -8.39 9.14 -11.43
N ALA A 2 -7.96 9.59 -10.25
CA ALA A 2 -7.57 8.69 -9.16
C ALA A 2 -8.77 8.43 -8.26
N VAL A 3 -9.01 7.17 -7.91
CA VAL A 3 -10.14 6.76 -7.07
C VAL A 3 -9.59 6.09 -5.83
N TRP A 4 -9.96 6.64 -4.68
CA TRP A 4 -9.60 6.13 -3.36
C TRP A 4 -10.72 5.21 -2.86
N ILE A 5 -10.37 3.97 -2.51
CA ILE A 5 -11.36 2.95 -2.14
C ILE A 5 -10.93 2.31 -0.83
N CYS A 6 -11.79 2.44 0.18
CA CYS A 6 -11.67 1.88 1.53
C CYS A 6 -12.85 0.93 1.75
N ALA A 7 -12.62 -0.38 1.74
CA ALA A 7 -13.70 -1.36 1.97
C ALA A 7 -13.61 -1.92 3.40
N THR A 8 -14.78 -2.03 4.04
CA THR A 8 -14.95 -2.44 5.45
C THR A 8 -15.37 -3.91 5.62
N ASP A 9 -15.60 -4.64 4.53
CA ASP A 9 -15.91 -6.08 4.55
C ASP A 9 -15.01 -6.78 3.51
N LEU A 10 -14.16 -7.68 4.01
CA LEU A 10 -13.04 -8.29 3.30
C LEU A 10 -13.34 -9.76 3.06
N ARG A 11 -13.50 -10.15 1.79
CA ARG A 11 -13.44 -11.56 1.37
C ARG A 11 -12.24 -11.73 0.44
N TYR A 12 -11.14 -12.23 0.99
CA TYR A 12 -9.87 -12.36 0.26
C TYR A 12 -9.58 -13.82 -0.15
N ASN A 13 -8.81 -13.97 -1.22
CA ASN A 13 -8.30 -15.25 -1.72
C ASN A 13 -6.77 -15.18 -1.72
N ILE A 14 -6.12 -15.79 -0.71
CA ILE A 14 -4.66 -15.85 -0.57
C ILE A 14 -4.13 -17.00 -1.46
N GLN A 15 -3.11 -16.74 -2.28
CA GLN A 15 -2.39 -17.79 -3.03
C GLN A 15 -0.87 -17.68 -2.82
N PRO A 16 -0.14 -18.81 -2.82
CA PRO A 16 1.31 -18.78 -2.92
C PRO A 16 1.76 -18.30 -4.31
N ALA A 17 2.94 -17.66 -4.34
CA ALA A 17 3.47 -16.76 -5.37
C ALA A 17 3.70 -17.30 -6.81
N THR A 18 2.85 -18.16 -7.37
CA THR A 18 3.17 -18.80 -8.67
C THR A 18 2.08 -18.95 -9.73
N LEU A 19 0.82 -18.55 -9.59
CA LEU A 19 -0.12 -18.61 -10.73
C LEU A 19 -1.26 -17.56 -10.70
N TRP A 20 -1.59 -17.06 -11.90
CA TRP A 20 -2.71 -16.19 -12.27
C TRP A 20 -3.99 -16.34 -11.40
N ARG A 21 -4.65 -15.20 -11.06
CA ARG A 21 -6.11 -14.92 -11.20
C ARG A 21 -6.55 -13.60 -10.55
N SER A 22 -7.68 -13.08 -11.03
CA SER A 22 -8.36 -11.83 -10.69
C SER A 22 -8.80 -11.71 -9.23
N VAL A 23 -8.56 -10.56 -8.60
CA VAL A 23 -9.20 -10.16 -7.35
C VAL A 23 -10.54 -9.51 -7.71
N THR A 24 -11.65 -10.18 -7.38
CA THR A 24 -13.00 -9.61 -7.44
C THR A 24 -13.40 -9.21 -6.03
N VAL A 25 -13.53 -7.91 -5.80
CA VAL A 25 -13.90 -7.35 -4.50
C VAL A 25 -15.39 -7.05 -4.51
N ILE A 26 -16.11 -7.61 -3.54
CA ILE A 26 -17.52 -7.30 -3.28
C ILE A 26 -17.60 -6.83 -1.84
N SER A 27 -17.82 -5.53 -1.61
CA SER A 27 -18.19 -5.03 -0.29
C SER A 27 -19.71 -5.09 -0.12
N GLN A 28 -20.18 -5.88 0.84
CA GLN A 28 -21.54 -5.78 1.38
C GLN A 28 -21.44 -5.09 2.74
N ILE A 29 -22.28 -4.09 3.01
CA ILE A 29 -22.52 -3.60 4.37
C ILE A 29 -23.95 -4.01 4.71
N GLN A 30 -24.12 -4.86 5.73
CA GLN A 30 -25.42 -5.20 6.30
C GLN A 30 -25.68 -4.39 7.60
N GLY A 31 -26.63 -3.43 7.55
CA GLY A 31 -27.34 -2.80 8.69
C GLY A 31 -26.48 -1.94 9.64
N MET A 32 -26.93 -0.88 10.35
CA MET A 32 -28.17 -0.15 10.63
C MET A 32 -27.71 1.29 11.03
N ASN A 33 -28.43 2.41 10.90
CA ASN A 33 -29.67 2.77 11.58
C ASN A 33 -30.30 4.00 10.88
N ALA A 34 -31.63 3.99 10.74
CA ALA A 34 -32.41 5.08 10.18
C ALA A 34 -32.48 6.24 11.19
N ASN A 35 -32.00 7.43 10.82
CA ASN A 35 -32.52 8.76 11.21
C ASN A 35 -31.50 9.85 10.83
N ALA A 36 -31.54 10.32 9.59
CA ALA A 36 -30.94 11.60 9.19
C ALA A 36 -31.88 12.31 8.21
N PRO A 37 -32.19 13.60 8.41
CA PRO A 37 -33.22 14.30 7.63
C PRO A 37 -32.77 14.51 6.19
N ILE A 38 -33.68 14.18 5.27
CA ILE A 38 -33.55 14.36 3.83
C ILE A 38 -33.86 15.82 3.48
N LEU A 39 -32.93 16.50 2.81
CA LEU A 39 -33.22 17.70 2.02
C LEU A 39 -33.15 17.33 0.53
N SER A 40 -34.20 17.76 -0.15
CA SER A 40 -34.75 17.29 -1.42
C SER A 40 -33.99 17.68 -2.69
N SER A 41 -33.86 16.77 -3.66
CA SER A 41 -34.49 16.87 -4.99
C SER A 41 -34.20 15.65 -5.91
N TRP A 42 -35.28 14.92 -6.23
CA TRP A 42 -35.64 14.10 -7.42
C TRP A 42 -34.52 13.48 -8.29
N ILE A 43 -34.44 12.15 -8.49
CA ILE A 43 -35.38 11.28 -9.24
C ILE A 43 -35.42 9.85 -8.67
N ALA A 44 -36.60 9.23 -8.84
CA ALA A 44 -37.08 8.00 -8.26
C ALA A 44 -36.37 6.68 -8.64
N THR A 45 -36.56 5.75 -7.73
CA THR A 45 -36.17 4.36 -7.56
C THR A 45 -36.43 3.41 -8.75
N VAL A 46 -35.49 2.49 -8.99
CA VAL A 46 -35.79 1.12 -9.46
C VAL A 46 -35.11 0.15 -8.50
N TRP A 47 -35.93 -0.64 -7.79
CA TRP A 47 -35.48 -1.81 -7.04
C TRP A 47 -35.19 -2.93 -8.03
N LEU A 48 -33.94 -3.32 -8.13
CA LEU A 48 -33.54 -4.62 -8.67
C LEU A 48 -32.51 -5.20 -7.70
N ALA A 49 -32.99 -6.08 -6.83
CA ALA A 49 -32.15 -7.07 -6.20
C ALA A 49 -31.63 -8.01 -7.30
N ALA A 50 -30.59 -7.58 -8.01
CA ALA A 50 -29.85 -8.48 -8.86
C ALA A 50 -29.01 -9.37 -7.94
N CYS A 51 -29.54 -10.54 -7.61
CA CYS A 51 -28.70 -11.68 -7.24
C CYS A 51 -27.78 -11.96 -8.43
N ILE A 52 -26.59 -11.36 -8.43
CA ILE A 52 -25.54 -11.71 -9.36
C ILE A 52 -25.13 -13.15 -9.03
N ARG A 53 -25.25 -14.04 -10.01
CA ARG A 53 -24.74 -15.42 -9.91
C ARG A 53 -23.24 -15.36 -9.67
N LEU A 54 -22.84 -15.62 -8.44
CA LEU A 54 -21.46 -15.76 -8.01
C LEU A 54 -20.96 -17.16 -8.36
N SER A 55 -20.02 -17.29 -9.29
CA SER A 55 -19.06 -18.39 -9.23
C SER A 55 -17.96 -17.98 -8.23
N THR A 56 -18.30 -17.93 -6.94
CA THR A 56 -17.30 -17.73 -5.87
C THR A 56 -16.55 -19.03 -5.65
N GLU A 57 -15.36 -19.16 -6.24
CA GLU A 57 -14.36 -20.12 -5.77
C GLU A 57 -13.74 -19.55 -4.48
N TYR A 58 -14.21 -20.00 -3.32
CA TYR A 58 -13.52 -19.75 -2.04
C TYR A 58 -12.30 -20.67 -1.96
N ARG A 59 -11.09 -20.12 -1.90
CA ARG A 59 -9.90 -20.89 -1.50
C ARG A 59 -9.44 -20.46 -0.12
N ARG A 60 -9.17 -21.49 0.67
CA ARG A 60 -8.84 -21.41 2.09
C ARG A 60 -7.35 -21.13 2.24
N ASP A 61 -6.96 -20.52 3.37
CA ASP A 61 -5.54 -20.34 3.73
C ASP A 61 -4.79 -21.69 3.73
N THR A 62 -3.47 -21.69 3.94
CA THR A 62 -2.69 -22.95 4.01
C THR A 62 -3.16 -23.91 5.11
N GLN A 63 -3.98 -23.45 6.05
CA GLN A 63 -4.61 -24.22 7.12
C GLN A 63 -6.05 -24.65 6.80
N GLY A 64 -6.60 -24.26 5.66
CA GLY A 64 -7.97 -24.60 5.30
C GLY A 64 -9.04 -23.72 5.96
N SER A 65 -8.72 -22.51 6.40
CA SER A 65 -9.62 -21.55 7.05
C SER A 65 -9.98 -20.34 6.16
N ILE A 66 -11.16 -19.76 6.40
CA ILE A 66 -11.54 -18.41 5.96
C ILE A 66 -11.61 -17.57 7.24
N THR A 67 -10.72 -16.60 7.38
CA THR A 67 -10.76 -15.67 8.50
C THR A 67 -11.82 -14.59 8.23
N VAL A 68 -12.91 -14.64 8.97
CA VAL A 68 -13.90 -13.55 9.02
C VAL A 68 -13.56 -12.68 10.22
N LEU A 69 -13.25 -11.41 9.97
CA LEU A 69 -13.00 -10.43 11.02
C LEU A 69 -14.32 -9.76 11.39
N ASP A 70 -14.57 -9.61 12.69
CA ASP A 70 -15.77 -8.94 13.17
C ASP A 70 -15.74 -7.45 12.79
N SER A 71 -16.91 -6.93 12.43
CA SER A 71 -17.10 -5.52 12.08
C SER A 71 -17.03 -4.59 13.29
N THR A 72 -17.15 -5.13 14.51
CA THR A 72 -17.05 -4.37 15.76
C THR A 72 -15.71 -4.55 16.43
N ALA A 73 -15.14 -3.45 16.92
CA ALA A 73 -13.92 -3.48 17.71
C ALA A 73 -14.15 -4.29 19.01
N SER A 74 -13.25 -5.24 19.26
CA SER A 74 -13.21 -6.00 20.50
C SER A 74 -12.76 -5.12 21.67
N LEU A 75 -13.33 -5.36 22.85
CA LEU A 75 -12.87 -4.75 24.10
C LEU A 75 -11.64 -5.47 24.70
N LEU A 76 -11.24 -6.59 24.12
CA LEU A 76 -10.10 -7.37 24.59
C LEU A 76 -8.77 -6.83 24.01
N PRO A 77 -7.63 -7.11 24.67
CA PRO A 77 -6.31 -6.81 24.10
C PRO A 77 -6.05 -7.63 22.83
N SER A 78 -5.80 -6.95 21.71
CA SER A 78 -5.39 -7.59 20.46
C SER A 78 -3.91 -8.02 20.52
N LYS A 79 -3.56 -9.04 19.74
CA LYS A 79 -2.19 -9.52 19.56
C LYS A 79 -1.79 -9.40 18.10
N ALA A 80 -0.66 -8.75 17.85
CA ALA A 80 -0.05 -8.64 16.54
C ALA A 80 1.07 -9.68 16.35
N GLN A 81 1.13 -10.26 15.15
CA GLN A 81 2.21 -11.13 14.72
C GLN A 81 3.36 -10.28 14.15
N PHE A 82 4.53 -10.30 14.78
CA PHE A 82 5.75 -9.63 14.26
C PHE A 82 6.87 -10.59 13.87
N LEU A 83 6.65 -11.91 13.98
CA LEU A 83 7.59 -12.93 13.54
C LEU A 83 7.00 -13.73 12.38
N SER A 84 7.73 -13.88 11.29
CA SER A 84 7.28 -14.68 10.15
C SER A 84 7.24 -16.18 10.46
N GLY A 85 6.27 -16.89 9.88
CA GLY A 85 6.18 -18.35 9.94
C GLY A 85 4.97 -18.91 10.70
N GLU A 86 4.25 -18.08 11.47
CA GLU A 86 3.02 -18.48 12.19
C GLU A 86 1.76 -18.49 11.29
N GLY A 87 1.80 -17.77 10.16
CA GLY A 87 0.68 -17.66 9.21
C GLY A 87 1.17 -17.36 7.80
N ASP A 88 0.23 -17.32 6.84
CA ASP A 88 0.55 -17.02 5.43
C ASP A 88 1.11 -15.61 5.28
N PHE A 89 1.91 -15.39 4.24
CA PHE A 89 2.61 -14.11 4.02
C PHE A 89 1.67 -12.90 4.13
N ASP A 90 0.50 -13.00 3.51
CA ASP A 90 -0.50 -11.94 3.39
C ASP A 90 -1.76 -12.15 4.26
N SER A 91 -1.73 -13.12 5.19
CA SER A 91 -2.84 -13.37 6.12
C SER A 91 -3.06 -12.18 7.06
N PRO A 92 -4.26 -12.05 7.68
CA PRO A 92 -4.45 -11.21 8.88
C PRO A 92 -3.32 -11.46 9.89
N LYS A 93 -2.80 -10.36 10.47
CA LYS A 93 -1.70 -10.40 11.46
C LYS A 93 -2.17 -10.04 12.86
N LEU A 94 -3.44 -9.65 12.98
CA LEU A 94 -4.14 -9.46 14.23
C LEU A 94 -5.07 -10.64 14.47
N ASN A 95 -5.12 -11.13 15.70
CA ASN A 95 -6.10 -12.15 16.10
C ASN A 95 -7.54 -11.62 16.13
N PHE A 96 -7.72 -10.34 16.46
CA PHE A 96 -8.95 -9.56 16.31
C PHE A 96 -8.61 -8.07 16.37
N VAL A 97 -9.52 -7.22 15.89
CA VAL A 97 -9.35 -5.76 15.91
C VAL A 97 -9.92 -5.20 17.20
N ASN A 98 -9.19 -4.33 17.86
CA ASN A 98 -9.68 -3.50 18.97
C ASN A 98 -9.57 -2.01 18.62
N GLU A 99 -9.84 -1.11 19.57
CA GLU A 99 -9.83 0.33 19.32
C GLU A 99 -8.48 0.91 18.91
N THR A 100 -7.35 0.27 19.21
CA THR A 100 -6.01 0.87 19.06
C THR A 100 -5.13 0.19 18.04
N VAL A 101 -5.58 -0.92 17.44
CA VAL A 101 -4.83 -1.68 16.43
C VAL A 101 -5.35 -1.43 15.02
N TYR A 102 -4.48 -1.65 14.05
CA TYR A 102 -4.86 -1.61 12.64
C TYR A 102 -4.14 -2.70 11.86
N ASP A 103 -4.80 -3.15 10.81
CA ASP A 103 -4.23 -4.03 9.80
C ASP A 103 -4.83 -3.58 8.46
N TRP A 104 -3.98 -3.38 7.45
CA TRP A 104 -4.42 -2.98 6.13
C TRP A 104 -3.69 -3.67 5.00
N TRP A 105 -4.44 -3.93 3.93
CA TRP A 105 -3.93 -4.45 2.66
C TRP A 105 -4.02 -3.37 1.61
N TYR A 106 -2.87 -3.02 1.05
CA TYR A 106 -2.73 -1.92 0.12
C TYR A 106 -2.42 -2.47 -1.27
N PHE A 107 -3.15 -2.00 -2.28
CA PHE A 107 -2.95 -2.34 -3.67
C PHE A 107 -2.87 -1.06 -4.50
N ASP A 108 -1.95 -1.01 -5.46
CA ASP A 108 -2.04 -0.02 -6.51
C ASP A 108 -1.72 -0.55 -7.89
N ALA A 109 -2.17 0.22 -8.87
CA ALA A 109 -1.59 0.20 -10.19
C ALA A 109 -1.50 1.59 -10.79
N VAL A 110 -0.47 1.78 -11.61
CA VAL A 110 -0.19 3.01 -12.34
C VAL A 110 -0.01 2.65 -13.81
N SER A 111 -0.63 3.40 -14.71
CA SER A 111 -0.55 3.16 -16.15
C SER A 111 0.85 3.39 -16.70
N ASP A 112 1.19 2.70 -17.79
CA ASP A 112 2.52 2.83 -18.43
C ASP A 112 2.80 4.25 -18.96
N ASP A 113 1.76 5.01 -19.30
CA ASP A 113 1.84 6.43 -19.70
C ASP A 113 1.90 7.40 -18.50
N GLY A 114 1.60 6.92 -17.29
CA GLY A 114 1.62 7.70 -16.08
C GLY A 114 0.41 8.61 -15.83
N ASP A 115 -0.61 8.54 -16.69
CA ASP A 115 -1.77 9.44 -16.63
C ASP A 115 -2.92 8.89 -15.75
N SER A 116 -2.87 7.60 -15.43
CA SER A 116 -3.91 6.90 -14.67
C SER A 116 -3.34 6.08 -13.54
N SER A 117 -4.05 6.05 -12.42
CA SER A 117 -3.76 5.14 -11.33
C SER A 117 -5.01 4.76 -10.55
N ILE A 118 -4.89 3.66 -9.83
CA ILE A 118 -5.82 3.24 -8.81
C ILE A 118 -5.05 2.85 -7.56
N THR A 119 -5.58 3.25 -6.41
CA THR A 119 -5.14 2.80 -5.10
C THR A 119 -6.34 2.25 -4.34
N VAL A 120 -6.24 1.01 -3.89
CA VAL A 120 -7.25 0.34 -3.07
C VAL A 120 -6.61 -0.04 -1.76
N CYS A 121 -7.20 0.37 -0.65
CA CYS A 121 -6.75 -0.06 0.66
C CYS A 121 -7.91 -0.71 1.41
N PHE A 122 -7.68 -1.89 1.94
CA PHE A 122 -8.62 -2.58 2.81
C PHE A 122 -8.16 -2.43 4.24
N PHE A 123 -9.03 -1.97 5.13
CA PHE A 123 -8.68 -1.74 6.52
C PHE A 123 -9.51 -2.61 7.43
N THR A 124 -8.85 -3.13 8.45
CA THR A 124 -9.48 -3.67 9.65
C THR A 124 -8.93 -2.85 10.82
N SER A 125 -9.64 -1.78 11.17
CA SER A 125 -9.18 -0.75 12.10
C SER A 125 -10.34 0.08 12.64
N SER A 126 -10.13 0.74 13.79
CA SER A 126 -11.00 1.81 14.27
C SER A 126 -10.49 3.18 13.78
N SER A 127 -11.35 4.20 13.81
CA SER A 127 -10.91 5.59 13.55
C SER A 127 -9.93 6.13 14.59
N THR A 128 -9.85 5.51 15.77
CA THR A 128 -8.88 5.86 16.82
C THR A 128 -7.50 5.31 16.49
N ALA A 129 -7.44 4.07 15.98
CA ALA A 129 -6.20 3.42 15.60
C ALA A 129 -5.61 4.00 14.30
N PHE A 130 -6.47 4.31 13.33
CA PHE A 130 -6.10 4.95 12.07
C PHE A 130 -7.07 6.11 11.75
N PRO A 131 -6.67 7.37 11.98
CA PRO A 131 -7.59 8.51 11.88
C PRO A 131 -7.93 8.93 10.45
N PHE A 132 -7.33 8.30 9.44
CA PHE A 132 -7.54 8.62 8.03
C PHE A 132 -8.54 7.67 7.33
N LEU A 133 -9.37 6.96 8.11
CA LEU A 133 -10.44 6.13 7.55
C LEU A 133 -11.54 7.00 6.93
N HIS A 134 -11.92 6.69 5.69
CA HIS A 134 -13.03 7.32 5.00
C HIS A 134 -14.06 6.27 4.57
N LEU A 135 -15.35 6.59 4.74
CA LEU A 135 -16.46 5.74 4.30
C LEU A 135 -16.47 5.67 2.77
N CYS A 136 -16.49 4.47 2.18
CA CYS A 136 -16.65 4.31 0.74
C CYS A 136 -17.97 3.69 0.34
N ARG A 137 -18.36 3.97 -0.90
CA ARG A 137 -19.51 3.35 -1.57
C ARG A 137 -19.10 1.98 -2.13
N CYS A 138 -20.09 1.09 -2.28
CA CYS A 138 -19.92 -0.22 -2.90
C CYS A 138 -19.34 -0.09 -4.32
N LEU A 139 -18.30 -0.85 -4.61
CA LEU A 139 -17.61 -0.85 -5.89
C LEU A 139 -17.30 -2.29 -6.32
N ILE A 140 -17.49 -2.57 -7.60
CA ILE A 140 -17.05 -3.83 -8.22
C ILE A 140 -15.73 -3.56 -8.91
N ILE A 141 -14.67 -4.23 -8.44
CA ILE A 141 -13.31 -4.09 -8.98
C ILE A 141 -12.90 -5.45 -9.54
N ASN A 142 -12.43 -5.47 -10.79
CA ASN A 142 -11.66 -6.58 -11.34
C ASN A 142 -10.22 -6.10 -11.52
N PHE A 143 -9.34 -6.62 -10.66
CA PHE A 143 -7.92 -6.32 -10.70
C PHE A 143 -7.14 -7.60 -10.95
N SER A 144 -6.22 -7.59 -11.90
CA SER A 144 -5.30 -8.71 -12.11
C SER A 144 -3.88 -8.20 -12.25
N HIS A 145 -2.94 -8.92 -11.66
CA HIS A 145 -1.52 -8.62 -11.72
C HIS A 145 -0.72 -9.88 -12.04
N ILE A 146 0.42 -9.69 -12.69
CA ILE A 146 1.45 -10.71 -12.89
C ILE A 146 2.70 -10.25 -12.16
N GLN A 147 3.15 -11.01 -11.17
CA GLN A 147 4.32 -10.65 -10.37
C GLN A 147 5.59 -10.58 -11.23
N VAL A 148 6.36 -9.50 -11.07
CA VAL A 148 7.65 -9.26 -11.72
C VAL A 148 8.79 -9.35 -10.71
N ALA A 149 8.60 -8.84 -9.49
CA ALA A 149 9.58 -8.85 -8.42
C ALA A 149 9.15 -9.79 -7.26
N PRO A 150 10.05 -10.61 -6.68
CA PRO A 150 9.69 -11.56 -5.62
C PRO A 150 9.30 -10.89 -4.29
N PRO A 151 8.44 -11.50 -3.46
CA PRO A 151 8.00 -10.95 -2.18
C PRO A 151 9.13 -10.80 -1.17
N HIS A 152 9.00 -9.84 -0.26
CA HIS A 152 9.98 -9.60 0.80
C HIS A 152 9.40 -9.00 2.08
N TYR A 153 10.15 -9.15 3.16
CA TYR A 153 9.93 -8.48 4.44
C TYR A 153 10.86 -7.24 4.55
N PRO A 154 10.72 -6.38 5.58
CA PRO A 154 11.41 -5.09 5.60
C PRO A 154 12.92 -5.20 5.35
N CYS A 155 13.58 -6.19 5.95
CA CYS A 155 15.04 -6.29 5.92
C CYS A 155 15.56 -7.54 5.20
N SER A 156 14.71 -8.32 4.54
CA SER A 156 15.11 -9.60 3.95
C SER A 156 14.11 -10.13 2.93
N ALA A 157 14.54 -11.10 2.12
CA ALA A 157 13.62 -11.91 1.31
C ALA A 157 12.56 -12.62 2.18
N ALA A 158 11.41 -12.93 1.59
CA ALA A 158 10.36 -13.69 2.27
C ALA A 158 10.90 -15.03 2.79
N SER A 159 11.03 -15.16 4.11
CA SER A 159 11.60 -16.32 4.79
C SER A 159 10.91 -16.55 6.14
N ARG A 160 11.15 -17.69 6.79
CA ARG A 160 10.57 -17.97 8.12
C ARG A 160 11.48 -17.41 9.22
N ASN A 161 10.89 -17.10 10.38
CA ASN A 161 11.59 -16.70 11.59
C ASN A 161 12.43 -15.41 11.45
N VAL A 162 12.00 -14.50 10.58
CA VAL A 162 12.50 -13.13 10.48
C VAL A 162 11.51 -12.13 11.06
N ASP A 163 12.04 -11.04 11.61
CA ASP A 163 11.28 -9.90 12.10
C ASP A 163 10.54 -9.21 10.95
N LEU A 164 9.29 -8.89 11.21
CA LEU A 164 8.36 -8.28 10.27
C LEU A 164 8.25 -6.76 10.47
N GLN A 165 8.90 -6.22 11.51
CA GLN A 165 8.77 -4.83 11.87
C GLN A 165 9.61 -3.93 10.97
N VAL A 166 8.98 -2.89 10.41
CA VAL A 166 9.69 -1.81 9.73
C VAL A 166 10.18 -0.76 10.73
N CYS A 167 9.43 -0.56 11.81
CA CYS A 167 9.83 0.12 13.03
C CYS A 167 9.13 -0.56 14.21
N PRO A 168 9.53 -0.27 15.47
CA PRO A 168 8.85 -0.84 16.63
C PRO A 168 7.33 -0.68 16.52
N HIS A 169 6.59 -1.75 16.80
CA HIS A 169 5.13 -1.83 16.76
C HIS A 169 4.48 -1.78 15.38
N VAL A 170 5.24 -1.65 14.27
CA VAL A 170 4.67 -1.58 12.93
C VAL A 170 5.25 -2.67 12.06
N GLY A 171 4.41 -3.64 11.70
CA GLY A 171 4.74 -4.73 10.82
C GLY A 171 4.46 -4.37 9.36
N TRP A 172 5.27 -4.90 8.46
CA TRP A 172 5.14 -4.69 7.03
C TRP A 172 5.54 -5.94 6.24
N ALA A 173 4.80 -6.22 5.16
CA ALA A 173 5.09 -7.31 4.25
C ALA A 173 4.71 -6.91 2.83
N ASN A 174 5.66 -7.00 1.90
CA ASN A 174 5.43 -6.62 0.51
C ASN A 174 5.31 -7.87 -0.36
N ALA A 175 4.07 -8.27 -0.62
CA ALA A 175 3.74 -9.48 -1.36
C ALA A 175 4.05 -9.31 -2.85
N ILE A 176 3.86 -8.10 -3.38
CA ILE A 176 4.12 -7.76 -4.79
C ILE A 176 4.85 -6.42 -4.83
N PRO A 177 6.19 -6.44 -4.81
CA PRO A 177 6.99 -5.21 -4.93
C PRO A 177 6.89 -4.58 -6.32
N ASP A 178 6.68 -5.42 -7.34
CA ASP A 178 6.43 -4.98 -8.71
C ASP A 178 5.72 -6.09 -9.49
N GLY A 179 4.78 -5.69 -10.34
CA GLY A 179 4.03 -6.57 -11.21
C GLY A 179 3.48 -5.85 -12.43
N ASN A 180 2.94 -6.58 -13.40
CA ASN A 180 2.20 -6.00 -14.53
C ASN A 180 0.71 -6.05 -14.22
N ALA A 181 0.04 -4.90 -14.23
CA ALA A 181 -1.39 -4.73 -14.01
C ALA A 181 -2.16 -4.76 -15.32
N SER A 182 -3.35 -5.37 -15.29
CA SER A 182 -4.44 -5.03 -16.21
C SER A 182 -5.65 -4.61 -15.38
N VAL A 183 -6.02 -3.34 -15.54
CA VAL A 183 -7.15 -2.71 -14.86
C VAL A 183 -8.27 -2.57 -15.88
N ASP A 184 -9.46 -3.09 -15.55
CA ASP A 184 -10.70 -2.85 -16.29
C ASP A 184 -11.86 -2.87 -15.30
N MET A 185 -12.33 -1.68 -14.94
CA MET A 185 -13.33 -1.51 -13.89
C MET A 185 -14.31 -0.40 -14.20
N THR A 186 -15.47 -0.43 -13.55
CA THR A 186 -16.50 0.61 -13.65
C THR A 186 -16.69 1.23 -12.29
N ILE A 187 -16.42 2.53 -12.19
CA ILE A 187 -16.51 3.33 -10.96
C ILE A 187 -17.59 4.37 -11.14
N ALA A 188 -18.68 4.26 -10.38
CA ALA A 188 -19.82 5.19 -10.45
C ALA A 188 -20.34 5.43 -11.89
N GLY A 189 -20.35 4.38 -12.73
CA GLY A 189 -20.76 4.45 -14.13
C GLY A 189 -19.65 4.85 -15.13
N SER A 190 -18.50 5.32 -14.64
CA SER A 190 -17.34 5.65 -15.47
C SER A 190 -16.39 4.46 -15.58
N ARG A 191 -16.01 4.08 -16.81
CA ARG A 191 -15.06 2.98 -17.02
C ARG A 191 -13.61 3.48 -16.88
N LEU A 192 -12.81 2.79 -16.10
CA LEU A 192 -11.37 2.96 -15.99
C LEU A 192 -10.69 1.71 -16.54
N ARG A 193 -9.85 1.87 -17.57
CA ARG A 193 -9.14 0.75 -18.20
C ARG A 193 -7.73 1.15 -18.60
N PHE A 194 -6.73 0.41 -18.13
CA PHE A 194 -5.33 0.61 -18.51
C PHE A 194 -4.47 -0.63 -18.22
N HIS A 195 -3.27 -0.63 -18.79
CA HIS A 195 -2.17 -1.53 -18.44
C HIS A 195 -1.06 -0.74 -17.76
N GLY A 196 -0.33 -1.37 -16.86
CA GLY A 196 0.83 -0.73 -16.26
C GLY A 196 1.51 -1.52 -15.15
N SER A 197 2.11 -0.84 -14.18
CA SER A 197 2.78 -1.48 -13.04
C SER A 197 1.84 -1.65 -11.85
N ALA A 198 1.89 -2.81 -11.18
CA ALA A 198 1.14 -3.16 -9.97
C ALA A 198 2.03 -3.24 -8.73
N TYR A 199 1.43 -2.98 -7.56
CA TYR A 199 2.05 -3.22 -6.26
C TYR A 199 1.02 -3.70 -5.23
N HIS A 200 1.51 -4.47 -4.26
CA HIS A 200 0.73 -4.88 -3.11
C HIS A 200 1.60 -5.08 -1.87
N ASP A 201 1.26 -4.37 -0.80
CA ASP A 201 1.80 -4.65 0.53
C ASP A 201 0.70 -4.72 1.58
N LYS A 202 1.16 -5.03 2.78
CA LYS A 202 0.37 -5.11 3.97
C LYS A 202 1.11 -4.42 5.11
N ASN A 203 0.39 -3.65 5.91
CA ASN A 203 0.91 -3.05 7.15
C ASN A 203 -0.02 -3.40 8.31
N TRP A 204 0.53 -3.52 9.52
CA TRP A 204 -0.27 -3.72 10.72
C TRP A 204 0.45 -3.19 11.95
N SER A 205 -0.30 -2.95 13.02
CA SER A 205 0.25 -2.48 14.29
C SER A 205 -0.59 -2.89 15.48
N ASP A 206 0.08 -3.03 16.62
CA ASP A 206 -0.52 -3.22 17.94
C ASP A 206 -0.80 -1.90 18.68
N VAL A 207 -0.51 -0.74 18.07
CA VAL A 207 -0.73 0.60 18.63
C VAL A 207 -1.25 1.59 17.56
N PRO A 208 -1.79 2.76 17.94
CA PRO A 208 -2.28 3.74 16.98
C PRO A 208 -1.18 4.27 16.06
N PHE A 209 -1.50 4.52 14.78
CA PHE A 209 -0.54 4.99 13.78
C PHE A 209 0.19 6.28 14.18
N THR A 210 -0.52 7.19 14.85
CA THR A 210 0.05 8.47 15.33
C THR A 210 1.05 8.32 16.47
N SER A 211 1.09 7.17 17.15
CA SER A 211 2.07 6.91 18.22
C SER A 211 3.42 6.40 17.70
N THR A 212 3.45 5.85 16.49
CA THR A 212 4.66 5.28 15.87
C THR A 212 5.22 6.16 14.76
N THR A 213 4.39 7.01 14.16
CA THR A 213 4.75 7.79 12.98
C THR A 213 4.66 9.29 13.24
N LYS A 214 5.76 9.99 13.00
CA LYS A 214 5.78 11.46 12.84
C LYS A 214 5.90 11.84 11.37
N THR A 215 6.76 11.15 10.64
CA THR A 215 6.88 11.27 9.19
C THR A 215 7.10 9.91 8.60
N TRP A 216 6.43 9.62 7.50
CA TRP A 216 6.56 8.39 6.76
C TRP A 216 6.72 8.74 5.30
N TYR A 217 7.79 8.27 4.68
CA TYR A 217 7.97 8.28 3.24
C TYR A 217 7.98 6.85 2.75
N TRP A 218 7.15 6.57 1.76
CA TRP A 218 7.16 5.31 1.06
C TRP A 218 7.27 5.58 -0.43
N GLY A 219 7.91 4.67 -1.15
CA GLY A 219 7.82 4.71 -2.59
C GLY A 219 8.29 3.45 -3.27
N ARG A 220 7.89 3.36 -4.53
CA ARG A 220 8.33 2.33 -5.46
C ARG A 220 8.62 2.95 -6.82
N THR A 221 9.57 2.41 -7.56
CA THR A 221 9.76 2.75 -8.98
C THR A 221 10.18 1.53 -9.78
N ARG A 222 9.72 1.47 -11.02
CA ARG A 222 10.31 0.62 -12.05
C ARG A 222 11.24 1.50 -12.88
N ILE A 223 12.55 1.33 -12.71
CA ILE A 223 13.60 2.16 -13.31
C ILE A 223 14.56 1.30 -14.13
N GLY A 224 14.59 1.52 -15.45
CA GLY A 224 15.26 0.60 -16.37
C GLY A 224 14.79 -0.85 -16.15
N PRO A 225 15.70 -1.83 -15.98
CA PRO A 225 15.36 -3.22 -15.71
C PRO A 225 15.11 -3.52 -14.22
N TYR A 226 15.12 -2.51 -13.34
CA TYR A 226 15.07 -2.69 -11.90
C TYR A 226 13.70 -2.35 -11.31
N SER A 227 13.28 -3.16 -10.36
CA SER A 227 12.19 -2.84 -9.44
C SER A 227 12.80 -2.38 -8.12
N VAL A 228 12.47 -1.17 -7.68
CA VAL A 228 13.02 -0.56 -6.47
C VAL A 228 11.87 -0.18 -5.55
N VAL A 229 11.92 -0.59 -4.29
CA VAL A 229 10.97 -0.20 -3.23
C VAL A 229 11.75 0.32 -2.05
N TRP A 230 11.28 1.39 -1.43
CA TRP A 230 11.87 1.94 -0.21
C TRP A 230 10.82 2.43 0.76
N PHE A 231 11.30 2.57 1.97
CA PHE A 231 10.56 3.06 3.09
C PHE A 231 11.46 3.90 3.98
N TYR A 232 10.89 4.94 4.60
CA TYR A 232 11.51 5.70 5.67
C TYR A 232 10.44 6.13 6.68
N VAL A 233 10.68 5.91 7.96
CA VAL A 233 9.87 6.44 9.07
C VAL A 233 10.75 7.18 10.05
N LEU A 234 10.30 8.38 10.40
CA LEU A 234 10.73 9.11 11.57
C LEU A 234 9.66 8.93 12.66
N THR A 235 10.04 8.33 13.79
CA THR A 235 9.13 8.17 14.93
C THR A 235 8.94 9.48 15.70
N PRO A 236 7.89 9.62 16.53
CA PRO A 236 7.74 10.76 17.43
C PRO A 236 8.94 10.95 18.37
N GLN A 237 9.67 9.88 18.68
CA GLN A 237 10.89 9.88 19.50
C GLN A 237 12.15 10.27 18.70
N HIS A 238 12.00 10.69 17.44
CA HIS A 238 13.09 11.09 16.55
C HIS A 238 14.06 9.96 16.18
N THR A 239 13.56 8.72 16.14
CA THR A 239 14.31 7.57 15.63
C THR A 239 13.97 7.34 14.16
N GLU A 240 15.00 7.16 13.33
CA GLU A 240 14.84 6.85 11.91
C GLU A 240 14.86 5.34 11.67
N HIS A 241 13.95 4.88 10.82
CA HIS A 241 13.89 3.51 10.33
C HIS A 241 13.70 3.54 8.82
N ALA A 242 14.35 2.63 8.10
CA ALA A 242 14.25 2.58 6.65
C ALA A 242 14.29 1.14 6.14
N SER A 243 13.79 0.93 4.92
CA SER A 243 13.89 -0.33 4.20
C SER A 243 14.25 -0.03 2.74
N ALA A 244 15.07 -0.89 2.17
CA ALA A 244 15.55 -0.83 0.80
C ALA A 244 15.38 -2.19 0.12
N TYR A 245 14.79 -2.19 -1.06
CA TYR A 245 14.62 -3.37 -1.89
C TYR A 245 15.00 -3.08 -3.35
N ILE A 246 15.71 -4.02 -3.95
CA ILE A 246 16.05 -4.02 -5.38
C ILE A 246 15.80 -5.42 -5.94
N ALA A 247 15.07 -5.51 -7.03
CA ALA A 247 14.98 -6.72 -7.85
C ALA A 247 15.33 -6.42 -9.31
N ASN A 248 15.82 -7.44 -10.01
CA ASN A 248 16.08 -7.40 -11.44
C ASN A 248 15.87 -8.82 -12.01
N LYS A 249 15.17 -8.93 -13.14
CA LYS A 249 14.86 -10.21 -13.82
C LYS A 249 14.26 -11.26 -12.87
N GLY A 250 13.27 -10.85 -12.06
CA GLY A 250 12.58 -11.76 -11.13
C GLY A 250 13.42 -12.28 -9.97
N LYS A 251 14.56 -11.63 -9.65
CA LYS A 251 15.43 -12.02 -8.53
C LYS A 251 15.70 -10.82 -7.64
N ILE A 252 15.63 -11.05 -6.32
CA ILE A 252 16.05 -10.08 -5.31
C ILE A 252 17.57 -9.90 -5.43
N ARG A 253 18.00 -8.65 -5.59
CA ARG A 253 19.41 -8.25 -5.63
C ARG A 253 19.84 -7.61 -4.31
N HIS A 254 18.92 -6.94 -3.62
CA HIS A 254 19.14 -6.33 -2.32
C HIS A 254 17.82 -6.26 -1.55
N ALA A 255 17.86 -6.51 -0.25
CA ALA A 255 16.75 -6.32 0.69
C ALA A 255 17.37 -6.09 2.08
N ALA A 256 17.29 -4.87 2.61
CA ALA A 256 17.93 -4.51 3.89
C ALA A 256 17.26 -3.30 4.54
N CYS A 257 17.38 -3.19 5.87
CA CYS A 257 16.96 -2.02 6.63
C CYS A 257 18.10 -1.07 7.00
N ALA A 258 19.33 -1.39 6.60
CA ALA A 258 20.52 -0.57 6.84
C ALA A 258 20.97 0.09 5.54
N GLY A 259 21.51 1.31 5.66
CA GLY A 259 22.11 2.03 4.53
C GLY A 259 21.12 2.68 3.57
N ALA A 260 19.82 2.60 3.82
CA ALA A 260 18.79 3.30 3.07
C ALA A 260 18.63 4.74 3.58
N ILE A 261 18.76 5.71 2.69
CA ILE A 261 18.65 7.14 2.96
C ILE A 261 17.60 7.73 2.02
N VAL A 262 16.59 8.38 2.58
CA VAL A 262 15.51 9.02 1.82
C VAL A 262 15.46 10.49 2.19
N MET A 263 15.79 11.36 1.22
CA MET A 263 15.87 12.80 1.41
C MET A 263 14.77 13.51 0.61
N PRO A 264 13.83 14.21 1.26
CA PRO A 264 12.88 15.05 0.54
C PRO A 264 13.59 16.24 -0.10
N ILE A 265 13.22 16.53 -1.36
CA ILE A 265 13.69 17.70 -2.10
C ILE A 265 12.66 18.80 -1.93
N LEU A 266 13.06 19.93 -1.35
CA LEU A 266 12.17 21.08 -1.13
C LEU A 266 12.36 22.14 -2.22
N ASN A 267 11.27 22.81 -2.60
CA ASN A 267 11.35 23.97 -3.47
C ASN A 267 11.87 25.19 -2.68
N ARG A 268 13.14 25.55 -2.90
CA ARG A 268 13.76 26.71 -2.21
C ARG A 268 13.23 28.06 -2.68
N ASN A 269 12.58 28.10 -3.85
CA ASN A 269 12.00 29.30 -4.44
C ASN A 269 10.48 29.34 -4.26
N ALA A 270 9.93 28.58 -3.31
CA ALA A 270 8.50 28.50 -3.16
C ALA A 270 7.91 29.86 -2.80
N PRO A 271 6.79 30.27 -3.44
CA PRO A 271 6.21 31.60 -3.27
C PRO A 271 5.65 31.85 -1.86
N SER A 272 5.52 30.81 -1.03
CA SER A 272 5.14 30.90 0.37
C SER A 272 6.08 30.08 1.25
N ALA A 273 6.44 30.61 2.42
CA ALA A 273 7.17 29.88 3.47
C ALA A 273 6.39 28.66 4.03
N THR A 274 5.10 28.52 3.67
CA THR A 274 4.23 27.38 4.05
C THR A 274 4.22 26.26 3.01
N ASP A 275 4.83 26.45 1.84
CA ASP A 275 4.91 25.44 0.79
C ASP A 275 6.01 24.42 1.14
N THR A 276 5.67 23.54 2.07
CA THR A 276 6.58 22.61 2.75
C THR A 276 6.52 21.19 2.19
N LEU A 277 5.78 21.01 1.10
CA LEU A 277 5.68 19.73 0.41
C LEU A 277 6.95 19.48 -0.39
N PRO A 278 7.49 18.26 -0.36
CA PRO A 278 8.58 17.88 -1.25
C PRO A 278 8.13 18.01 -2.71
N ILE A 279 9.03 18.47 -3.57
CA ILE A 279 8.89 18.39 -5.03
C ILE A 279 9.48 17.11 -5.60
N GLY A 280 10.02 16.25 -4.73
CA GLY A 280 10.61 14.97 -5.08
C GLY A 280 11.41 14.40 -3.91
N PHE A 281 12.07 13.27 -4.17
CA PHE A 281 12.88 12.58 -3.19
C PHE A 281 14.16 12.09 -3.85
N ARG A 282 15.27 12.22 -3.12
CA ARG A 282 16.52 11.53 -3.43
C ARG A 282 16.58 10.28 -2.57
N VAL A 283 16.78 9.13 -3.20
CA VAL A 283 16.85 7.83 -2.54
C VAL A 283 18.22 7.25 -2.80
N GLU A 284 18.94 6.95 -1.72
CA GLU A 284 20.24 6.30 -1.75
C GLU A 284 20.25 5.02 -0.94
N PHE A 285 20.76 3.93 -1.52
CA PHE A 285 21.04 2.70 -0.78
C PHE A 285 22.54 2.46 -0.77
N ASN A 286 23.11 2.36 0.42
CA ASN A 286 24.53 2.17 0.63
C ASN A 286 24.83 0.78 1.23
N THR A 287 25.86 0.13 0.73
CA THR A 287 26.43 -1.06 1.39
C THR A 287 27.52 -0.63 2.36
N PRO A 288 27.51 -1.08 3.63
CA PRO A 288 28.60 -0.79 4.55
C PRO A 288 29.96 -1.23 3.98
N GLY A 289 30.94 -0.32 3.94
CA GLY A 289 32.29 -0.59 3.44
C GLY A 289 32.49 -0.44 1.94
N GLU A 290 31.43 -0.17 1.17
CA GLU A 290 31.53 0.16 -0.26
C GLU A 290 31.55 1.68 -0.48
N HIS A 291 32.32 2.11 -1.48
CA HIS A 291 32.48 3.54 -1.80
C HIS A 291 31.38 4.09 -2.72
N SER A 292 30.60 3.21 -3.36
CA SER A 292 29.57 3.61 -4.33
C SER A 292 28.21 3.07 -3.89
N PRO A 293 27.15 3.90 -3.97
CA PRO A 293 25.81 3.47 -3.60
C PRO A 293 25.27 2.43 -4.59
N LEU A 294 24.49 1.47 -4.08
CA LEU A 294 23.71 0.52 -4.89
C LEU A 294 22.58 1.23 -5.62
N VAL A 295 22.00 2.26 -5.02
CA VAL A 295 20.94 3.09 -5.61
C VAL A 295 21.28 4.53 -5.35
N ASN A 296 21.19 5.37 -6.37
CA ASN A 296 21.20 6.83 -6.24
C ASN A 296 20.24 7.35 -7.29
N ILE A 297 18.97 7.47 -6.91
CA ILE A 297 17.89 7.90 -7.79
C ILE A 297 17.23 9.16 -7.23
N THR A 298 16.76 9.98 -8.15
CA THR A 298 15.89 11.11 -7.86
C THR A 298 14.54 10.84 -8.47
N ILE A 299 13.49 11.05 -7.71
CA ILE A 299 12.11 10.90 -8.16
C ILE A 299 11.43 12.23 -7.96
N PHE A 300 11.01 12.86 -9.04
CA PHE A 300 10.32 14.15 -8.99
C PHE A 300 8.82 13.92 -8.91
N ASN A 301 8.16 14.65 -8.02
CA ASN A 301 6.72 14.62 -7.87
C ASN A 301 6.07 15.21 -9.13
N GLY A 302 5.29 14.38 -9.82
CA GLY A 302 4.47 14.79 -10.96
C GLY A 302 3.02 14.96 -10.52
N LEU A 303 2.17 14.02 -10.91
CA LEU A 303 0.74 14.07 -10.63
C LEU A 303 0.44 13.72 -9.17
N ILE A 304 -0.27 14.60 -8.45
CA ILE A 304 -0.89 14.25 -7.17
C ILE A 304 -2.07 13.32 -7.45
N ILE A 305 -2.02 12.10 -6.92
CA ILE A 305 -3.03 11.07 -7.14
C ILE A 305 -3.88 10.77 -5.92
N ALA A 306 -3.43 11.13 -4.73
CA ALA A 306 -4.27 11.11 -3.53
C ALA A 306 -3.76 12.13 -2.52
N SER A 307 -4.67 12.66 -1.70
CA SER A 307 -4.32 13.48 -0.54
C SER A 307 -5.43 13.42 0.50
N ALA A 308 -5.06 13.55 1.77
CA ALA A 308 -5.99 13.66 2.89
C ALA A 308 -5.50 14.79 3.82
N GLY A 309 -6.02 15.99 3.58
CA GLY A 309 -5.61 17.19 4.30
C GLY A 309 -4.09 17.46 4.21
N PRO A 310 -3.48 18.08 5.23
CA PRO A 310 -2.03 18.30 5.26
C PRO A 310 -1.23 17.05 5.64
N SER A 311 -1.93 16.00 6.10
CA SER A 311 -1.30 14.84 6.76
C SER A 311 -0.88 13.75 5.80
N TYR A 312 -1.49 13.67 4.62
CA TYR A 312 -1.24 12.63 3.64
C TYR A 312 -1.25 13.15 2.22
N ILE A 313 -0.28 12.72 1.43
CA ILE A 313 -0.23 13.01 0.01
C ILE A 313 0.52 11.92 -0.75
N ARG A 314 0.06 11.65 -1.96
CA ARG A 314 0.60 10.62 -2.86
C ARG A 314 0.81 11.21 -4.24
N TRP A 315 1.96 10.90 -4.81
CA TRP A 315 2.33 11.33 -6.14
C TRP A 315 2.68 10.15 -7.01
N ILE A 316 2.48 10.39 -8.28
CA ILE A 316 3.15 9.70 -9.35
C ILE A 316 4.35 10.55 -9.77
N GLY A 317 5.51 9.93 -10.01
CA GLY A 317 6.74 10.66 -10.29
C GLY A 317 7.70 9.97 -11.25
N ASN A 318 8.39 10.78 -12.05
CA ASN A 318 9.47 10.33 -12.91
C ASN A 318 10.73 10.08 -12.08
N SER A 319 11.34 8.92 -12.25
CA SER A 319 12.58 8.55 -11.58
C SER A 319 13.75 8.55 -12.56
N THR A 320 14.89 9.12 -12.15
CA THR A 320 16.14 9.08 -12.91
C THR A 320 17.32 8.79 -12.00
N GLY A 321 18.34 8.08 -12.48
CA GLY A 321 19.57 7.93 -11.72
C GLY A 321 20.32 6.64 -12.03
N CYS A 322 20.92 6.06 -10.99
CA CYS A 322 21.71 4.84 -11.08
C CYS A 322 21.19 3.74 -10.14
N VAL A 323 21.19 2.50 -10.62
CA VAL A 323 20.89 1.30 -9.83
C VAL A 323 21.90 0.20 -10.17
N MET A 324 22.56 -0.35 -9.15
CA MET A 324 23.59 -1.39 -9.25
C MET A 324 24.71 -1.03 -10.24
N GLY A 325 25.12 0.25 -10.28
CA GLY A 325 26.14 0.78 -11.19
C GLY A 325 25.65 1.08 -12.61
N ASP A 326 24.42 0.74 -12.96
CA ASP A 326 23.79 1.09 -14.24
C ASP A 326 23.15 2.48 -14.13
N CYS A 327 23.57 3.43 -14.96
CA CYS A 327 23.31 4.86 -14.82
C CYS A 327 22.62 5.45 -16.05
N GLY A 328 22.02 6.64 -15.89
CA GLY A 328 21.22 7.26 -16.95
C GLY A 328 19.88 6.57 -17.14
N LEU A 329 19.45 5.79 -16.14
CA LEU A 329 18.19 5.08 -16.16
C LEU A 329 17.04 6.07 -15.99
N GLN A 330 15.93 5.76 -16.64
CA GLN A 330 14.67 6.45 -16.50
C GLN A 330 13.60 5.44 -16.10
N GLY A 331 12.59 5.93 -15.42
CA GLY A 331 11.53 5.10 -14.89
C GLY A 331 10.43 5.92 -14.29
N PHE A 332 9.49 5.20 -13.70
CA PHE A 332 8.30 5.80 -13.14
C PHE A 332 7.89 5.10 -11.87
N GLY A 333 7.46 5.90 -10.91
CA GLY A 333 7.22 5.43 -9.57
C GLY A 333 6.04 6.11 -8.91
N THR A 334 5.67 5.55 -7.76
CA THR A 334 4.69 6.12 -6.86
C THR A 334 5.39 6.47 -5.55
N LEU A 335 5.01 7.61 -5.00
CA LEU A 335 5.58 8.19 -3.79
C LEU A 335 4.45 8.55 -2.85
N GLU A 336 4.71 8.43 -1.58
CA GLU A 336 3.75 8.74 -0.53
C GLU A 336 4.42 9.40 0.64
N GLN A 337 3.70 10.32 1.27
CA GLN A 337 4.09 10.94 2.51
C GLN A 337 2.93 10.93 3.50
N PHE A 338 3.22 10.51 4.73
CA PHE A 338 2.50 10.97 5.91
C PHE A 338 3.33 11.99 6.70
N ARG A 339 2.69 13.04 7.21
CA ARG A 339 3.28 14.01 8.14
C ARG A 339 2.27 14.31 9.25
N LEU A 340 2.64 14.00 10.49
CA LEU A 340 1.76 14.02 11.67
C LEU A 340 2.23 15.02 12.73
#